data_AF-A0A2G2JTP0-F1
#
_entry.id   AF-A0A2G2JTP0-F1
#
_cell.length_a   1.000
_cell.length_b   1.000
_cell.length_c   1.000
_cell.angle_alpha   90.00
_cell.angle_beta   90.00
_cell.angle_gamma   90.00
#
_symmetry.space_group_name_H-M   'P 1'
#
loop_
_entity.id
_entity.type
_entity.pdbx_description
1 polymer ?
#
loop_
_entity_poly.entity_id
_entity_poly.type
_entity_poly.pdbx_seq_one_letter_code
_entity_poly.pdbx_strand_id
1 'polypeptide(L)'
;MKTADVVSYFKTKSAIAKACSEDGWPLTAAAVSQWGNSPPLGRQNQIENITKGALKAASSQHESTDNFKANNKLAKPIAENTGSKTMTDNRVEDLNIESIAPLITPQQLKKEMPISESAVTSVTKGREVIRNILDGSDHRIFAVVGPCSIHDVDAAKEYAERLRDLAEEVSDTIYLVMRVYFEKPRTTVGWKGLINDPYMNDTFKIQDGLHIARRLLLDLSELGLPLSTEALDPISPQYVQDLIAWSAIGARTTESQTHREMASGLSSAVGFKNGTDGSLTVATNALKSAANPHRFLGIDQSGQVSIVSTKGNPYAHVVLRGGGGKPNYDSVNVKIAEEALEKSDLAANIMIDCSHENSNKNPALQPLVMDNVTNQILEGNKSIVGLMIESNIKHGRQNIPANLDDLEYGLSVTDGCIGWEETEDAIRKMHEKLKSVLPTRRK
;
A
#
# COMPACT_ATOMS: atom_id res chain seq x y z
N MET A 1 -19.92 18.69 34.87
CA MET A 1 -21.40 18.69 34.81
C MET A 1 -21.95 17.27 34.85
N LYS A 2 -22.89 16.91 35.75
CA LYS A 2 -23.53 15.57 35.73
C LYS A 2 -24.77 15.56 34.85
N THR A 3 -25.05 14.45 34.17
CA THR A 3 -26.22 14.32 33.28
C THR A 3 -27.55 14.52 34.03
N ALA A 4 -27.62 14.10 35.30
CA ALA A 4 -28.80 14.28 36.14
C ALA A 4 -29.13 15.77 36.39
N ASP A 5 -28.12 16.62 36.57
CA ASP A 5 -28.28 18.06 36.80
C ASP A 5 -28.81 18.75 35.53
N VAL A 6 -28.33 18.32 34.36
CA VAL A 6 -28.82 18.79 33.06
C VAL A 6 -30.29 18.41 32.86
N VAL A 7 -30.67 17.15 33.15
CA VAL A 7 -32.06 16.70 33.03
C VAL A 7 -32.98 17.43 34.00
N SER A 8 -32.51 17.74 35.22
CA SER A 8 -33.27 18.53 36.20
C SER A 8 -33.51 19.97 35.72
N TYR A 9 -32.49 20.58 35.10
CA TYR A 9 -32.58 21.95 34.57
C TYR A 9 -33.56 22.04 33.39
N PHE A 10 -33.41 21.18 32.38
CA PHE A 10 -34.23 21.19 31.17
C PHE A 10 -35.54 20.39 31.28
N LYS A 11 -35.80 19.75 32.43
CA LYS A 11 -36.97 18.90 32.76
C LYS A 11 -37.08 17.58 32.00
N THR A 12 -36.74 17.54 30.71
CA THR A 12 -36.82 16.32 29.90
C THR A 12 -35.63 16.18 28.96
N LYS A 13 -35.27 14.95 28.61
CA LYS A 13 -34.21 14.68 27.61
C LYS A 13 -34.55 15.25 26.23
N SER A 14 -35.83 15.28 25.87
CA SER A 14 -36.30 15.90 24.62
C SER A 14 -36.12 17.42 24.62
N ALA A 15 -36.29 18.10 25.76
CA ALA A 15 -36.03 19.52 25.88
C ALA A 15 -34.53 19.86 25.78
N ILE A 16 -33.66 19.00 26.32
CA ILE A 16 -32.19 19.13 26.13
C ILE A 16 -31.85 19.02 24.64
N ALA A 17 -32.37 17.98 23.98
CA ALA A 17 -32.14 17.73 22.56
C ALA A 17 -32.60 18.90 21.68
N LYS A 18 -33.78 19.44 21.97
CA LYS A 18 -34.32 20.63 21.30
C LYS A 18 -33.44 21.87 21.52
N ALA A 19 -33.07 22.17 22.76
CA ALA A 19 -32.26 23.34 23.08
C ALA A 19 -30.86 23.28 22.42
N CYS A 20 -30.22 22.11 22.38
CA CYS A 20 -28.93 21.95 21.70
C CYS A 20 -29.06 22.02 20.17
N SER A 21 -30.20 21.61 19.62
CA SER A 21 -30.49 21.69 18.17
C SER A 21 -30.80 23.11 17.70
N GLU A 22 -31.51 23.89 18.52
CA GLU A 22 -31.79 25.31 18.26
C GLU A 22 -30.52 26.17 18.32
N ASP A 23 -29.51 25.73 19.07
CA ASP A 23 -28.15 26.31 19.12
C ASP A 23 -27.25 25.82 17.97
N GLY A 24 -27.84 25.23 16.91
CA GLY A 24 -27.16 24.91 15.66
C GLY A 24 -26.55 23.50 15.57
N TRP A 25 -26.73 22.64 16.57
CA TRP A 25 -26.20 21.26 16.55
C TRP A 25 -27.31 20.21 16.70
N PRO A 26 -27.71 19.54 15.60
CA PRO A 26 -28.78 18.53 15.64
C PRO A 26 -28.51 17.45 16.68
N LEU A 27 -29.45 17.28 17.61
CA LEU A 27 -29.35 16.32 18.69
C LEU A 27 -30.73 15.68 18.94
N THR A 28 -30.78 14.36 19.10
CA THR A 28 -32.02 13.61 19.39
C THR A 28 -32.12 13.24 20.87
N ALA A 29 -33.34 13.02 21.37
CA ALA A 29 -33.55 12.56 22.75
C ALA A 29 -32.93 11.16 23.02
N ALA A 30 -32.79 10.34 21.97
CA ALA A 30 -32.09 9.06 22.03
C ALA A 30 -30.58 9.25 22.27
N ALA A 31 -29.95 10.21 21.58
CA ALA A 31 -28.54 10.54 21.79
C ALA A 31 -28.26 11.11 23.20
N VAL A 32 -29.17 11.94 23.73
CA VAL A 32 -29.09 12.42 25.13
C VAL A 32 -29.16 11.27 26.13
N SER A 33 -29.88 10.19 25.81
CA SER A 33 -29.98 9.02 26.69
C SER A 33 -28.69 8.20 26.76
N GLN A 34 -27.72 8.45 25.87
CA GLN A 34 -26.43 7.75 25.84
C GLN A 34 -25.32 8.49 26.59
N TRP A 35 -25.58 9.68 27.16
CA TRP A 35 -24.58 10.52 27.83
C TRP A 35 -23.99 9.96 29.13
N GLY A 36 -24.34 8.73 29.55
CA GLY A 36 -23.84 8.15 30.80
C GLY A 36 -23.99 9.11 32.00
N ASN A 37 -23.02 9.11 32.91
CA ASN A 37 -23.05 9.93 34.13
C ASN A 37 -22.76 11.42 33.89
N SER A 38 -22.15 11.79 32.76
CA SER A 38 -21.79 13.18 32.44
C SER A 38 -21.83 13.38 30.93
N PRO A 39 -22.44 14.48 30.42
CA PRO A 39 -22.43 14.76 28.99
C PRO A 39 -20.98 14.83 28.46
N PRO A 40 -20.73 14.52 27.18
CA PRO A 40 -19.42 14.75 26.57
C PRO A 40 -18.96 16.20 26.77
N LEU A 41 -17.65 16.44 26.93
CA LEU A 41 -17.11 17.75 27.30
C LEU A 41 -17.57 18.89 26.37
N GLY A 42 -17.60 18.65 25.04
CA GLY A 42 -18.13 19.62 24.08
C GLY A 42 -19.61 19.95 24.31
N ARG A 43 -20.41 18.96 24.75
CA ARG A 43 -21.81 19.19 25.15
C ARG A 43 -21.92 19.90 26.49
N GLN A 44 -20.99 19.69 27.42
CA GLN A 44 -20.95 20.44 28.68
C GLN A 44 -20.71 21.94 28.42
N ASN A 45 -19.76 22.30 27.56
CA ASN A 45 -19.48 23.69 27.19
C ASN A 45 -20.68 24.34 26.47
N GLN A 46 -21.34 23.60 25.59
CA GLN A 46 -22.55 24.06 24.92
C GLN A 46 -23.70 24.30 25.90
N ILE A 47 -23.95 23.35 26.80
CA ILE A 47 -24.98 23.47 27.84
C ILE A 47 -24.67 24.63 28.79
N GLU A 48 -23.41 24.86 29.12
CA GLU A 48 -22.99 26.02 29.92
C GLU A 48 -23.37 27.34 29.23
N ASN A 49 -23.13 27.45 27.92
CA ASN A 49 -23.51 28.63 27.15
C ASN A 49 -25.03 28.81 27.05
N ILE A 50 -25.78 27.74 26.71
CA ILE A 50 -27.25 27.78 26.60
C ILE A 50 -27.90 28.18 27.94
N THR A 51 -27.34 27.68 29.05
CA THR A 51 -27.82 27.99 30.40
C THR A 51 -27.22 29.26 31.01
N LYS A 52 -26.42 30.01 30.23
CA LYS A 52 -25.74 31.25 30.66
C LYS A 52 -24.95 31.06 31.96
N GLY A 53 -24.26 29.93 32.09
CA GLY A 53 -23.42 29.60 33.24
C GLY A 53 -24.16 28.98 34.44
N ALA A 54 -25.47 28.71 34.34
CA ALA A 54 -26.20 28.05 35.42
C ALA A 54 -25.78 26.58 35.63
N LEU A 55 -25.33 25.91 34.57
CA LEU A 55 -24.64 24.62 34.64
C LEU A 55 -23.20 24.81 34.14
N LYS A 56 -22.20 24.44 34.94
CA LYS A 56 -20.78 24.62 34.59
C LYS A 56 -20.14 23.35 34.03
N ALA A 57 -19.37 23.49 32.95
CA ALA A 57 -18.49 22.44 32.46
C ALA A 57 -17.39 22.13 33.48
N ALA A 58 -16.84 20.92 33.41
CA ALA A 58 -15.66 20.60 34.19
C ALA A 58 -14.47 21.41 33.66
N SER A 59 -13.82 22.22 34.50
CA SER A 59 -12.56 22.88 34.16
C SER A 59 -11.45 21.83 34.10
N SER A 60 -10.65 21.81 33.03
CA SER A 60 -9.39 21.09 32.98
C SER A 60 -8.43 21.66 34.03
N GLN A 61 -8.11 20.91 35.08
CA GLN A 61 -7.08 21.28 36.05
C GLN A 61 -5.71 20.78 35.57
N HIS A 62 -4.75 21.69 35.45
CA HIS A 62 -3.34 21.42 35.76
C HIS A 62 -2.88 22.40 36.85
N GLU A 63 -1.89 21.95 37.60
CA GLU A 63 -1.62 22.24 39.01
C GLU A 63 -1.14 23.65 39.36
N SER A 64 -1.39 23.98 40.62
CA SER A 64 -0.91 25.10 41.40
C SER A 64 0.63 25.20 41.47
N THR A 65 1.17 26.42 41.39
CA THR A 65 2.23 26.90 42.31
C THR A 65 2.22 28.44 42.36
N ASP A 66 1.62 28.98 43.42
CA ASP A 66 1.95 30.30 43.94
C ASP A 66 3.26 30.19 44.72
N ASN A 67 4.35 30.74 44.19
CA ASN A 67 5.46 31.34 44.95
C ASN A 67 6.61 31.70 43.99
N PHE A 68 6.79 32.99 43.70
CA PHE A 68 8.05 33.75 43.84
C PHE A 68 7.92 35.09 43.11
N LYS A 69 7.58 36.14 43.87
CA LYS A 69 8.04 37.49 43.55
C LYS A 69 9.48 37.60 44.05
N ALA A 70 10.41 37.89 43.14
CA ALA A 70 11.43 38.94 43.26
C ALA A 70 12.70 38.61 42.46
N ASN A 71 13.09 39.56 41.60
CA ASN A 71 14.44 39.93 41.19
C ASN A 71 15.38 38.82 40.65
N ASN A 72 15.70 38.87 39.35
CA ASN A 72 16.87 39.65 38.92
C ASN A 72 16.98 39.77 37.40
N LYS A 73 17.53 40.92 36.98
CA LYS A 73 17.88 41.31 35.62
C LYS A 73 19.05 40.48 35.07
N LEU A 74 18.99 40.23 33.75
CA LEU A 74 20.05 40.41 32.72
C LEU A 74 20.13 39.23 31.73
N ALA A 75 19.45 39.36 30.58
CA ALA A 75 20.03 39.21 29.24
C ALA A 75 18.99 39.62 28.18
N LYS A 76 19.49 40.16 27.07
CA LYS A 76 18.83 40.96 26.03
C LYS A 76 17.79 40.22 25.16
N PRO A 77 16.95 40.98 24.43
CA PRO A 77 15.77 40.46 23.73
C PRO A 77 16.15 39.87 22.37
N ILE A 78 15.46 38.79 21.99
CA ILE A 78 15.14 38.50 20.60
C ILE A 78 13.65 38.76 20.47
N ALA A 79 13.30 39.97 20.03
CA ALA A 79 12.16 40.18 19.15
C ALA A 79 12.53 39.45 17.83
N GLU A 80 11.64 38.76 17.13
CA GLU A 80 10.32 39.22 16.72
C GLU A 80 9.32 38.07 16.72
N ASN A 81 8.21 38.30 17.42
CA ASN A 81 6.93 37.70 17.13
C ASN A 81 6.47 38.26 15.77
N THR A 82 6.88 37.65 14.67
CA THR A 82 6.24 37.88 13.38
C THR A 82 4.92 37.14 13.43
N GLY A 83 3.86 37.91 13.64
CA GLY A 83 2.50 37.40 13.69
C GLY A 83 2.20 36.51 12.48
N SER A 84 2.01 35.23 12.74
CA SER A 84 1.21 34.42 11.83
C SER A 84 -0.23 34.89 12.02
N LYS A 85 -0.65 35.85 11.20
CA LYS A 85 -2.05 35.93 10.80
C LYS A 85 -2.42 34.51 10.38
N THR A 86 -3.40 33.90 11.05
CA THR A 86 -4.09 32.71 10.53
C THR A 86 -4.40 32.99 9.06
N MET A 87 -3.71 32.29 8.16
CA MET A 87 -3.72 32.57 6.71
C MET A 87 -5.09 32.26 6.09
N THR A 88 -5.95 31.57 6.82
CA THR A 88 -7.23 31.03 6.39
C THR A 88 -8.21 31.00 7.57
N ASP A 89 -9.50 30.88 7.27
CA ASP A 89 -10.58 30.84 8.26
C ASP A 89 -10.86 29.39 8.65
N ASN A 90 -10.48 29.00 9.86
CA ASN A 90 -10.62 27.62 10.38
C ASN A 90 -12.08 27.15 10.50
N ARG A 91 -13.08 28.00 10.19
CA ARG A 91 -14.48 27.58 10.04
C ARG A 91 -14.73 26.86 8.72
N VAL A 92 -13.83 26.96 7.74
CA VAL A 92 -13.98 26.38 6.41
C VAL A 92 -12.79 25.50 6.00
N GLU A 93 -11.72 25.44 6.79
CA GLU A 93 -10.52 24.64 6.53
C GLU A 93 -10.19 23.74 7.73
N ASP A 94 -9.63 22.55 7.46
CA ASP A 94 -9.17 21.57 8.44
C ASP A 94 -10.21 21.07 9.46
N LEU A 95 -11.51 21.29 9.20
CA LEU A 95 -12.62 20.86 10.07
C LEU A 95 -12.62 19.35 10.41
N ASN A 96 -12.05 18.54 9.52
CA ASN A 96 -11.96 17.08 9.66
C ASN A 96 -10.51 16.58 9.80
N ILE A 97 -9.56 17.47 10.10
CA ILE A 97 -8.15 17.13 10.32
C ILE A 97 -7.87 17.20 11.82
N GLU A 98 -7.50 16.07 12.42
CA GLU A 98 -7.16 16.01 13.85
C GLU A 98 -5.78 16.62 14.14
N SER A 99 -4.79 16.31 13.31
CA SER A 99 -3.44 16.85 13.42
C SER A 99 -2.65 16.72 12.11
N ILE A 100 -1.62 17.54 11.97
CA ILE A 100 -0.64 17.47 10.87
C ILE A 100 0.75 17.42 11.50
N ALA A 101 1.54 16.41 11.15
CA ALA A 101 2.91 16.26 11.61
C ALA A 101 3.85 16.10 10.40
N PRO A 102 5.03 16.75 10.41
CA PRO A 102 6.03 16.54 9.37
C PRO A 102 6.60 15.12 9.45
N LEU A 103 6.95 14.57 8.30
CA LEU A 103 7.61 13.27 8.14
C LEU A 103 9.10 13.49 7.82
N ILE A 104 9.97 12.55 8.18
CA ILE A 104 11.37 12.51 7.70
C ILE A 104 11.40 12.67 6.18
N THR A 105 12.37 13.40 5.63
CA THR A 105 12.46 13.58 4.17
C THR A 105 13.05 12.34 3.48
N PRO A 106 12.77 12.11 2.18
CA PRO A 106 13.39 11.02 1.43
C PRO A 106 14.92 11.06 1.48
N GLN A 107 15.51 12.25 1.36
CA GLN A 107 16.97 12.42 1.41
C GLN A 107 17.54 12.07 2.78
N GLN A 108 16.88 12.45 3.87
CA GLN A 108 17.32 12.10 5.23
C GLN A 108 17.29 10.59 5.43
N LEU A 109 16.18 9.94 5.10
CA LEU A 109 16.05 8.48 5.23
C LEU A 109 17.11 7.73 4.42
N LYS A 110 17.35 8.16 3.17
CA LYS A 110 18.38 7.58 2.29
C LYS A 110 19.81 7.85 2.76
N LYS A 111 20.04 8.96 3.45
CA LYS A 111 21.35 9.27 4.04
C LYS A 111 21.62 8.39 5.26
N GLU A 112 20.60 8.11 6.07
CA GLU A 112 20.69 7.21 7.22
C GLU A 112 20.85 5.74 6.79
N MET A 113 20.23 5.36 5.67
CA MET A 113 20.27 4.01 5.13
C MET A 113 20.61 4.04 3.62
N PRO A 114 21.89 4.29 3.29
CA PRO A 114 22.34 4.34 1.91
C PRO A 114 22.22 2.97 1.24
N ILE A 115 21.93 2.99 -0.06
CA ILE A 115 21.95 1.77 -0.87
C ILE A 115 23.39 1.28 -1.05
N SER A 116 23.62 -0.02 -0.87
CA SER A 116 24.93 -0.65 -1.09
C SER A 116 25.14 -1.03 -2.56
N GLU A 117 26.39 -1.25 -2.97
CA GLU A 117 26.73 -1.64 -4.35
C GLU A 117 26.11 -2.98 -4.76
N SER A 118 25.99 -3.94 -3.82
CA SER A 118 25.32 -5.22 -4.07
C SER A 118 23.83 -5.01 -4.32
N ALA A 119 23.16 -4.17 -3.52
CA ALA A 119 21.76 -3.81 -3.74
C ALA A 119 21.55 -3.06 -5.06
N VAL A 120 22.43 -2.11 -5.41
CA VAL A 120 22.39 -1.43 -6.72
C VAL A 120 22.46 -2.46 -7.84
N THR A 121 23.43 -3.39 -7.78
CA THR A 121 23.61 -4.44 -8.79
C THR A 121 22.37 -5.32 -8.92
N SER A 122 21.79 -5.74 -7.81
CA SER A 122 20.56 -6.55 -7.78
C SER A 122 19.41 -5.84 -8.47
N VAL A 123 19.17 -4.56 -8.12
CA VAL A 123 18.07 -3.77 -8.66
C VAL A 123 18.28 -3.48 -10.14
N THR A 124 19.48 -3.06 -10.57
CA THR A 124 19.75 -2.75 -11.97
C THR A 124 19.64 -3.98 -12.85
N LYS A 125 20.22 -5.11 -12.43
CA LYS A 125 20.09 -6.40 -13.13
C LYS A 125 18.64 -6.85 -13.21
N GLY A 126 17.88 -6.72 -12.11
CA GLY A 126 16.47 -7.04 -12.07
C GLY A 126 15.64 -6.24 -13.07
N ARG A 127 15.85 -4.92 -13.11
CA ARG A 127 15.18 -4.05 -14.09
C ARG A 127 15.54 -4.42 -15.52
N GLU A 128 16.82 -4.66 -15.79
CA GLU A 128 17.29 -5.01 -17.13
C GLU A 128 16.71 -6.35 -17.61
N VAL A 129 16.76 -7.40 -16.80
CA VAL A 129 16.19 -8.71 -17.14
C VAL A 129 14.69 -8.61 -17.42
N ILE A 130 13.94 -7.92 -16.56
CA ILE A 130 12.49 -7.77 -16.74
C ILE A 130 12.18 -7.01 -18.04
N ARG A 131 12.93 -5.95 -18.36
CA ARG A 131 12.79 -5.23 -19.64
C ARG A 131 13.11 -6.13 -20.82
N ASN A 132 14.18 -6.93 -20.75
CA ASN A 132 14.54 -7.86 -21.82
C ASN A 132 13.47 -8.94 -22.05
N ILE A 133 12.79 -9.41 -21.00
CA ILE A 133 11.66 -10.34 -21.13
C ILE A 133 10.47 -9.65 -21.82
N LEU A 134 10.18 -8.40 -21.44
CA LEU A 134 9.11 -7.59 -22.05
C LEU A 134 9.40 -7.23 -23.51
N ASP A 135 10.66 -6.97 -23.85
CA ASP A 135 11.13 -6.71 -25.23
C ASP A 135 11.27 -8.01 -26.04
N GLY A 136 11.34 -9.15 -25.35
CA GLY A 136 11.50 -10.48 -25.91
C GLY A 136 12.89 -10.84 -26.40
N SER A 137 13.89 -10.07 -26.00
CA SER A 137 15.31 -10.42 -26.14
C SER A 137 15.76 -11.47 -25.11
N ASP A 138 15.01 -11.65 -24.02
CA ASP A 138 15.17 -12.74 -23.07
C ASP A 138 13.99 -13.74 -23.22
N HIS A 139 14.31 -15.03 -23.38
CA HIS A 139 13.31 -16.07 -23.64
C HIS A 139 12.49 -16.44 -22.40
N ARG A 140 13.03 -16.15 -21.20
CA ARG A 140 12.44 -16.51 -19.93
C ARG A 140 11.09 -15.82 -19.71
N ILE A 141 10.40 -16.27 -18.67
CA ILE A 141 9.30 -15.52 -18.04
C ILE A 141 9.77 -15.03 -16.68
N PHE A 142 9.10 -14.03 -16.11
CA PHE A 142 9.37 -13.61 -14.72
C PHE A 142 8.19 -13.92 -13.80
N ALA A 143 8.46 -14.26 -12.55
CA ALA A 143 7.42 -14.55 -11.56
C ALA A 143 7.60 -13.65 -10.34
N VAL A 144 6.59 -12.82 -10.05
CA VAL A 144 6.50 -12.03 -8.83
C VAL A 144 5.90 -12.91 -7.74
N VAL A 145 6.71 -13.32 -6.76
CA VAL A 145 6.35 -14.37 -5.80
C VAL A 145 6.72 -13.96 -4.38
N GLY A 146 5.79 -14.13 -3.44
CA GLY A 146 6.01 -13.83 -2.03
C GLY A 146 4.75 -13.45 -1.27
N PRO A 147 4.88 -12.99 -0.01
CA PRO A 147 3.74 -12.78 0.87
C PRO A 147 2.72 -11.77 0.32
N CYS A 148 1.43 -11.97 0.62
CA CYS A 148 0.38 -11.01 0.25
C CYS A 148 0.72 -9.60 0.77
N SER A 149 1.09 -9.50 2.04
CA SER A 149 1.74 -8.33 2.64
C SER A 149 2.71 -8.77 3.74
N ILE A 150 3.78 -7.99 3.93
CA ILE A 150 4.81 -8.22 4.94
C ILE A 150 4.43 -7.50 6.22
N HIS A 151 4.33 -8.26 7.31
CA HIS A 151 4.02 -7.78 8.66
C HIS A 151 5.12 -8.16 9.66
N ASP A 152 5.91 -9.19 9.35
CA ASP A 152 7.03 -9.70 10.14
C ASP A 152 8.32 -9.66 9.28
N VAL A 153 9.31 -8.92 9.78
CA VAL A 153 10.60 -8.68 9.10
C VAL A 153 11.45 -9.95 9.06
N ASP A 154 11.45 -10.73 10.13
CA ASP A 154 12.30 -11.92 10.25
C ASP A 154 11.75 -13.04 9.37
N ALA A 155 10.42 -13.25 9.38
CA ALA A 155 9.76 -14.16 8.46
C ALA A 155 9.99 -13.78 6.98
N ALA A 156 10.00 -12.48 6.66
CA ALA A 156 10.29 -12.03 5.30
C ALA A 156 11.73 -12.32 4.87
N LYS A 157 12.69 -12.18 5.78
CA LYS A 157 14.11 -12.51 5.53
C LYS A 157 14.30 -14.01 5.33
N GLU A 158 13.72 -14.85 6.18
CA GLU A 158 13.78 -16.30 6.02
C GLU A 158 13.16 -16.73 4.68
N TYR A 159 11.97 -16.20 4.35
CA TYR A 159 11.34 -16.48 3.06
C TYR A 159 12.25 -16.08 1.87
N ALA A 160 12.95 -14.95 1.98
CA ALA A 160 13.86 -14.48 0.95
C ALA A 160 15.09 -15.36 0.78
N GLU A 161 15.67 -15.88 1.86
CA GLU A 161 16.77 -16.85 1.79
C GLU A 161 16.35 -18.10 1.02
N ARG A 162 15.18 -18.65 1.35
CA ARG A 162 14.62 -19.80 0.63
C ARG A 162 14.35 -19.47 -0.85
N LEU A 163 13.80 -18.28 -1.13
CA LEU A 163 13.51 -17.83 -2.49
C LEU A 163 14.78 -17.61 -3.32
N ARG A 164 15.87 -17.12 -2.72
CA ARG A 164 17.17 -16.96 -3.38
C ARG A 164 17.68 -18.30 -3.91
N ASP A 165 17.64 -19.33 -3.07
CA ASP A 165 18.15 -20.65 -3.45
C ASP A 165 17.30 -21.26 -4.59
N LEU A 166 15.98 -21.12 -4.52
CA LEU A 166 15.09 -21.53 -5.62
C LEU A 166 15.32 -20.69 -6.89
N ALA A 167 15.55 -19.39 -6.75
CA ALA A 167 15.78 -18.49 -7.88
C ALA A 167 17.05 -18.83 -8.66
N GLU A 168 18.11 -19.26 -7.97
CA GLU A 168 19.33 -19.75 -8.61
C GLU A 168 19.05 -20.99 -9.46
N GLU A 169 18.30 -21.94 -8.89
CA GLU A 169 17.98 -23.21 -9.54
C GLU A 169 17.21 -23.04 -10.85
N VAL A 170 16.15 -22.24 -10.86
CA VAL A 170 15.25 -22.10 -12.03
C VAL A 170 15.65 -20.96 -12.97
N SER A 171 16.82 -20.35 -12.75
CA SER A 171 17.24 -19.07 -13.35
C SER A 171 17.35 -19.07 -14.87
N ASP A 172 17.51 -20.23 -15.51
CA ASP A 172 17.60 -20.39 -16.97
C ASP A 172 16.22 -20.30 -17.68
N THR A 173 15.13 -20.39 -16.90
CA THR A 173 13.76 -20.53 -17.40
C THR A 173 12.81 -19.51 -16.80
N ILE A 174 12.89 -19.29 -15.48
CA ILE A 174 12.01 -18.41 -14.72
C ILE A 174 12.87 -17.42 -13.92
N TYR A 175 12.63 -16.13 -14.12
CA TYR A 175 13.26 -15.07 -13.34
C TYR A 175 12.39 -14.71 -12.13
N LEU A 176 12.78 -15.16 -10.94
CA LEU A 176 12.01 -14.90 -9.71
C LEU A 176 12.25 -13.48 -9.19
N VAL A 177 11.17 -12.80 -8.84
CA VAL A 177 11.14 -11.46 -8.24
C VAL A 177 10.38 -11.54 -6.93
N MET A 178 11.01 -11.17 -5.83
CA MET A 178 10.35 -11.24 -4.53
C MET A 178 9.25 -10.19 -4.44
N ARG A 179 8.06 -10.62 -4.03
CA ARG A 179 6.96 -9.74 -3.68
C ARG A 179 7.16 -9.16 -2.27
N VAL A 180 7.37 -7.85 -2.19
CA VAL A 180 7.63 -7.10 -0.94
C VAL A 180 6.59 -6.00 -0.76
N TYR A 181 5.35 -6.40 -0.48
CA TYR A 181 4.22 -5.47 -0.36
C TYR A 181 4.00 -5.12 1.10
N PHE A 182 3.96 -3.84 1.44
CA PHE A 182 3.81 -3.41 2.83
C PHE A 182 2.37 -3.19 3.26
N GLU A 183 1.45 -3.01 2.31
CA GLU A 183 0.06 -2.72 2.59
C GLU A 183 -0.85 -3.48 1.62
N LYS A 184 -2.04 -3.79 2.10
CA LYS A 184 -3.15 -4.28 1.28
C LYS A 184 -4.28 -3.24 1.29
N PRO A 185 -4.61 -2.60 0.16
CA PRO A 185 -5.69 -1.61 0.11
C PRO A 185 -7.05 -2.20 0.54
N ARG A 186 -7.67 -1.64 1.59
CA ARG A 186 -8.97 -2.09 2.13
C ARG A 186 -10.05 -1.01 1.97
N THR A 187 -11.29 -1.45 1.73
CA THR A 187 -12.51 -0.60 1.76
C THR A 187 -13.17 -0.61 3.14
N THR A 188 -12.68 -1.42 4.07
CA THR A 188 -13.19 -1.55 5.45
C THR A 188 -12.07 -1.28 6.45
N VAL A 189 -12.42 -1.12 7.73
CA VAL A 189 -11.45 -1.05 8.84
C VAL A 189 -10.62 -2.33 8.89
N GLY A 190 -9.32 -2.20 9.18
CA GLY A 190 -8.32 -3.26 9.25
C GLY A 190 -6.91 -2.68 9.28
N TRP A 191 -5.92 -3.53 9.57
CA TRP A 191 -4.51 -3.14 9.62
C TRP A 191 -4.06 -2.44 8.34
N LYS A 192 -3.28 -1.37 8.51
CA LYS A 192 -2.93 -0.39 7.47
C LYS A 192 -1.60 -0.67 6.78
N GLY A 193 -0.97 -1.80 7.12
CA GLY A 193 0.31 -2.20 6.54
C GLY A 193 1.50 -1.72 7.37
N LEU A 194 2.67 -2.30 7.09
CA LEU A 194 3.90 -2.13 7.87
C LEU A 194 4.42 -0.70 7.87
N ILE A 195 4.24 0.02 6.75
CA ILE A 195 4.65 1.43 6.69
C ILE A 195 3.74 2.27 7.58
N ASN A 196 2.42 2.10 7.50
CA ASN A 196 1.49 2.96 8.23
C ASN A 196 1.42 2.61 9.72
N ASP A 197 1.35 1.32 10.05
CA ASP A 197 1.17 0.81 11.41
C ASP A 197 2.13 -0.37 11.67
N PRO A 198 3.44 -0.10 11.85
CA PRO A 198 4.46 -1.15 11.96
C PRO A 198 4.30 -2.06 13.17
N TYR A 199 3.62 -1.58 14.21
CA TYR A 199 3.45 -2.30 15.48
C TYR A 199 2.07 -2.96 15.61
N MET A 200 1.24 -2.92 14.55
CA MET A 200 -0.10 -3.53 14.49
C MET A 200 -0.99 -3.18 15.68
N ASN A 201 -0.89 -1.93 16.15
CA ASN A 201 -1.54 -1.46 17.37
C ASN A 201 -2.20 -0.08 17.18
N ASP A 202 -2.45 0.32 15.93
CA ASP A 202 -3.09 1.58 15.54
C ASP A 202 -2.34 2.84 16.06
N THR A 203 -1.03 2.74 16.33
CA THR A 203 -0.23 3.90 16.77
C THR A 203 0.23 4.80 15.62
N PHE A 204 0.07 4.34 14.37
CA PHE A 204 0.41 5.06 13.15
C PHE A 204 1.83 5.64 13.15
N LYS A 205 2.81 4.85 13.59
CA LYS A 205 4.22 5.25 13.62
C LYS A 205 4.84 5.18 12.21
N ILE A 206 4.33 6.02 11.30
CA ILE A 206 4.68 6.00 9.87
C ILE A 206 6.18 6.16 9.65
N GLN A 207 6.82 7.06 10.41
CA GLN A 207 8.26 7.24 10.32
C GLN A 207 9.03 5.96 10.67
N ASP A 208 8.65 5.27 11.75
CA ASP A 208 9.28 3.99 12.13
C ASP A 208 9.03 2.94 11.04
N GLY A 209 7.81 2.89 10.50
CA GLY A 209 7.44 2.00 9.40
C GLY A 209 8.26 2.22 8.13
N LEU A 210 8.59 3.47 7.78
CA LEU A 210 9.51 3.78 6.68
C LEU A 210 10.94 3.30 6.94
N HIS A 211 11.41 3.42 8.19
CA HIS A 211 12.74 2.92 8.57
C HIS A 211 12.79 1.39 8.43
N ILE A 212 11.78 0.71 8.97
CA ILE A 212 11.66 -0.74 8.92
C ILE A 212 11.56 -1.23 7.47
N ALA A 213 10.66 -0.64 6.67
CA ALA A 213 10.44 -1.01 5.28
C ALA A 213 11.70 -0.83 4.43
N ARG A 214 12.38 0.32 4.54
CA ARG A 214 13.61 0.57 3.78
C ARG A 214 14.75 -0.34 4.22
N ARG A 215 14.93 -0.56 5.53
CA ARG A 215 15.93 -1.51 6.05
C ARG A 215 15.69 -2.90 5.48
N LEU A 216 14.46 -3.39 5.54
CA LEU A 216 14.12 -4.68 4.97
C LEU A 216 14.44 -4.75 3.46
N LEU A 217 14.03 -3.75 2.67
CA LEU A 217 14.35 -3.73 1.23
C LEU A 217 15.85 -3.74 0.94
N LEU A 218 16.67 -3.05 1.75
CA LEU A 218 18.12 -3.10 1.65
C LEU A 218 18.63 -4.51 1.92
N ASP A 219 18.28 -5.08 3.08
CA ASP A 219 18.72 -6.40 3.51
C ASP A 219 18.34 -7.47 2.45
N LEU A 220 17.13 -7.40 1.90
CA LEU A 220 16.64 -8.31 0.86
C LEU A 220 17.35 -8.11 -0.48
N SER A 221 17.62 -6.86 -0.87
CA SER A 221 18.32 -6.57 -2.13
C SER A 221 19.78 -7.03 -2.08
N GLU A 222 20.39 -6.97 -0.90
CA GLU A 222 21.77 -7.43 -0.64
C GLU A 222 21.94 -8.95 -0.75
N LEU A 223 20.84 -9.72 -0.62
CA LEU A 223 20.81 -11.15 -0.95
C LEU A 223 20.88 -11.43 -2.46
N GLY A 224 20.84 -10.39 -3.31
CA GLY A 224 20.87 -10.53 -4.76
C GLY A 224 19.49 -10.78 -5.39
N LEU A 225 18.41 -10.66 -4.61
CA LEU A 225 17.04 -10.81 -5.12
C LEU A 225 16.51 -9.49 -5.69
N PRO A 226 15.90 -9.50 -6.88
CA PRO A 226 15.13 -8.37 -7.37
C PRO A 226 13.80 -8.30 -6.60
N LEU A 227 13.42 -7.09 -6.19
CA LEU A 227 12.24 -6.87 -5.34
C LEU A 227 11.12 -6.16 -6.12
N SER A 228 9.89 -6.39 -5.66
CA SER A 228 8.69 -5.76 -6.19
C SER A 228 7.79 -5.20 -5.11
N THR A 229 7.02 -4.17 -5.44
CA THR A 229 6.03 -3.55 -4.55
C THR A 229 4.81 -3.05 -5.31
N GLU A 230 3.75 -2.66 -4.60
CA GLU A 230 2.61 -1.91 -5.16
C GLU A 230 2.83 -0.41 -4.90
N ALA A 231 2.68 0.42 -5.94
CA ALA A 231 2.76 1.87 -5.78
C ALA A 231 1.36 2.42 -5.45
N LEU A 232 1.14 2.72 -4.17
CA LEU A 232 -0.17 3.05 -3.59
C LEU A 232 -0.48 4.55 -3.53
N ASP A 233 0.55 5.38 -3.58
CA ASP A 233 0.46 6.83 -3.44
C ASP A 233 1.68 7.51 -4.12
N PRO A 234 1.59 8.81 -4.48
CA PRO A 234 2.67 9.50 -5.20
C PRO A 234 3.86 9.92 -4.33
N ILE A 235 3.83 9.66 -3.01
CA ILE A 235 4.85 10.09 -2.03
C ILE A 235 5.79 8.93 -1.70
N SER A 236 5.26 7.76 -1.33
CA SER A 236 6.06 6.61 -0.89
C SER A 236 7.15 6.16 -1.87
N PRO A 237 7.00 6.24 -3.22
CA PRO A 237 8.09 5.87 -4.13
C PRO A 237 9.36 6.69 -3.91
N GLN A 238 9.27 7.94 -3.46
CA GLN A 238 10.46 8.76 -3.23
C GLN A 238 11.36 8.17 -2.14
N TYR A 239 10.82 7.39 -1.21
CA TYR A 239 11.53 6.78 -0.08
C TYR A 239 12.19 5.43 -0.39
N VAL A 240 11.59 4.65 -1.28
CA VAL A 240 11.96 3.22 -1.45
C VAL A 240 12.14 2.74 -2.89
N GLN A 241 11.71 3.52 -3.90
CA GLN A 241 11.70 3.06 -5.29
C GLN A 241 13.11 2.77 -5.85
N ASP A 242 14.18 3.31 -5.23
CA ASP A 242 15.56 2.98 -5.57
C ASP A 242 15.89 1.49 -5.36
N LEU A 243 15.08 0.75 -4.59
CA LEU A 243 15.25 -0.67 -4.28
C LEU A 243 14.28 -1.60 -5.02
N ILE A 244 13.52 -1.07 -5.99
CA ILE A 244 12.42 -1.80 -6.65
C ILE A 244 12.75 -2.09 -8.12
N ALA A 245 12.66 -3.37 -8.51
CA ALA A 245 12.85 -3.83 -9.88
C ALA A 245 11.55 -3.83 -10.71
N TRP A 246 10.40 -4.11 -10.06
CA TRP A 246 9.08 -4.15 -10.69
C TRP A 246 8.01 -3.57 -9.76
N SER A 247 7.03 -2.85 -10.32
CA SER A 247 5.95 -2.25 -9.54
C SER A 247 4.58 -2.65 -10.07
N ALA A 248 3.60 -2.83 -9.18
CA ALA A 248 2.20 -2.94 -9.57
C ALA A 248 1.44 -1.63 -9.34
N ILE A 249 0.44 -1.39 -10.17
CA ILE A 249 -0.70 -0.51 -9.89
C ILE A 249 -1.93 -1.39 -9.68
N GLY A 250 -2.55 -1.25 -8.51
CA GLY A 250 -3.69 -2.05 -8.08
C GLY A 250 -4.96 -1.81 -8.90
N ALA A 251 -5.85 -2.80 -8.91
CA ALA A 251 -7.08 -2.77 -9.71
C ALA A 251 -8.00 -1.56 -9.39
N ARG A 252 -7.93 -1.03 -8.16
CA ARG A 252 -8.71 0.14 -7.71
C ARG A 252 -8.07 1.48 -8.09
N THR A 253 -6.78 1.48 -8.45
CA THR A 253 -6.02 2.68 -8.78
C THR A 253 -5.58 2.70 -10.25
N THR A 254 -5.76 1.63 -11.01
CA THR A 254 -5.53 1.59 -12.47
C THR A 254 -6.29 2.71 -13.21
N GLU A 255 -7.48 3.08 -12.74
CA GLU A 255 -8.26 4.18 -13.34
C GLU A 255 -7.82 5.58 -12.87
N SER A 256 -7.08 5.66 -11.77
CA SER A 256 -6.65 6.93 -11.18
C SER A 256 -5.61 7.63 -12.06
N GLN A 257 -5.90 8.87 -12.43
CA GLN A 257 -4.97 9.71 -13.18
C GLN A 257 -3.63 9.89 -12.45
N THR A 258 -3.66 10.21 -11.15
CA THR A 258 -2.45 10.37 -10.33
C THR A 258 -1.55 9.14 -10.37
N HIS A 259 -2.12 7.94 -10.39
CA HIS A 259 -1.34 6.70 -10.44
C HIS A 259 -0.76 6.44 -11.83
N ARG A 260 -1.48 6.78 -12.90
CA ARG A 260 -0.96 6.69 -14.28
C ARG A 260 0.18 7.67 -14.52
N GLU A 261 0.03 8.91 -14.05
CA GLU A 261 1.05 9.95 -14.09
C GLU A 261 2.29 9.54 -13.29
N MET A 262 2.10 9.04 -12.06
CA MET A 262 3.19 8.48 -11.25
C MET A 262 3.91 7.33 -11.96
N ALA A 263 3.16 6.36 -12.50
CA ALA A 263 3.72 5.19 -13.17
C ALA A 263 4.61 5.56 -14.37
N SER A 264 4.28 6.65 -15.07
CA SER A 264 5.08 7.19 -16.18
C SER A 264 6.48 7.69 -15.76
N GLY A 265 6.70 7.90 -14.46
CA GLY A 265 7.97 8.34 -13.88
C GLY A 265 8.70 7.27 -13.08
N LEU A 266 8.10 6.10 -12.83
CA LEU A 266 8.76 5.02 -12.10
C LEU A 266 9.92 4.45 -12.91
N SER A 267 11.04 4.14 -12.24
CA SER A 267 12.22 3.56 -12.89
C SER A 267 12.10 2.06 -13.16
N SER A 268 11.15 1.38 -12.53
CA SER A 268 10.83 -0.04 -12.73
C SER A 268 9.86 -0.25 -13.90
N ALA A 269 9.76 -1.49 -14.38
CA ALA A 269 8.61 -1.90 -15.18
C ALA A 269 7.33 -1.87 -14.32
N VAL A 270 6.17 -1.62 -14.94
CA VAL A 270 4.91 -1.41 -14.21
C VAL A 270 3.81 -2.34 -14.72
N GLY A 271 3.27 -3.18 -13.85
CA GLY A 271 2.09 -3.98 -14.11
C GLY A 271 0.80 -3.27 -13.70
N PHE A 272 -0.10 -3.01 -14.64
CA PHE A 272 -1.44 -2.48 -14.36
C PHE A 272 -2.45 -3.61 -14.27
N LYS A 273 -3.06 -3.79 -13.09
CA LYS A 273 -4.14 -4.77 -12.90
C LYS A 273 -5.39 -4.36 -13.68
N ASN A 274 -6.07 -5.33 -14.30
CA ASN A 274 -7.40 -5.10 -14.86
C ASN A 274 -8.39 -4.63 -13.77
N GLY A 275 -9.48 -3.99 -14.18
CA GLY A 275 -10.50 -3.47 -13.26
C GLY A 275 -11.11 -4.57 -12.38
N THR A 276 -11.65 -4.22 -11.21
CA THR A 276 -12.23 -5.19 -10.26
C THR A 276 -13.44 -5.94 -10.82
N ASP A 277 -14.07 -5.40 -11.86
CA ASP A 277 -15.16 -5.98 -12.64
C ASP A 277 -14.68 -6.89 -13.80
N GLY A 278 -13.36 -6.94 -14.06
CA GLY A 278 -12.75 -7.67 -15.16
C GLY A 278 -12.38 -6.78 -16.35
N SER A 279 -12.65 -5.47 -16.30
CA SER A 279 -12.47 -4.56 -17.43
C SER A 279 -10.99 -4.41 -17.83
N LEU A 280 -10.70 -4.72 -19.10
CA LEU A 280 -9.40 -4.49 -19.73
C LEU A 280 -9.22 -3.05 -20.20
N THR A 281 -10.31 -2.34 -20.53
CA THR A 281 -10.26 -0.96 -21.02
C THR A 281 -9.56 -0.02 -20.03
N VAL A 282 -9.80 -0.21 -18.74
CA VAL A 282 -9.16 0.58 -17.68
C VAL A 282 -7.64 0.37 -17.69
N ALA A 283 -7.19 -0.87 -17.89
CA ALA A 283 -5.77 -1.20 -17.98
C ALA A 283 -5.14 -0.70 -19.29
N THR A 284 -5.74 -0.93 -20.46
CA THR A 284 -5.16 -0.47 -21.74
C THR A 284 -5.05 1.06 -21.81
N ASN A 285 -6.02 1.79 -21.26
CA ASN A 285 -5.93 3.25 -21.10
C ASN A 285 -4.78 3.66 -20.16
N ALA A 286 -4.57 2.91 -19.09
CA ALA A 286 -3.47 3.16 -18.17
C ALA A 286 -2.10 2.90 -18.81
N LEU A 287 -1.96 1.84 -19.62
CA LEU A 287 -0.74 1.55 -20.38
C LEU A 287 -0.39 2.68 -21.35
N LYS A 288 -1.37 3.15 -22.14
CA LYS A 288 -1.20 4.31 -23.03
C LYS A 288 -0.79 5.57 -22.27
N SER A 289 -1.45 5.82 -21.15
CA SER A 289 -1.14 6.99 -20.32
C SER A 289 0.27 6.91 -19.75
N ALA A 290 0.64 5.79 -19.14
CA ALA A 290 1.96 5.61 -18.52
C ALA A 290 3.11 5.70 -19.54
N ALA A 291 2.90 5.29 -20.79
CA ALA A 291 3.90 5.39 -21.84
C ALA A 291 4.25 6.83 -22.27
N ASN A 292 3.45 7.84 -21.86
CA ASN A 292 3.62 9.23 -22.28
C ASN A 292 4.16 10.14 -21.15
N PRO A 293 4.81 11.27 -21.47
CA PRO A 293 5.21 12.29 -20.50
C PRO A 293 4.02 12.92 -19.77
N HIS A 294 4.18 13.17 -18.48
CA HIS A 294 3.20 13.85 -17.63
C HIS A 294 3.84 14.94 -16.76
N ARG A 295 2.98 15.80 -16.20
CA ARG A 295 3.33 16.73 -15.13
C ARG A 295 2.29 16.66 -14.02
N PHE A 296 2.72 16.39 -12.79
CA PHE A 296 1.82 16.22 -11.66
C PHE A 296 2.46 16.73 -10.36
N LEU A 297 1.64 16.90 -9.31
CA LEU A 297 2.10 17.30 -7.99
C LEU A 297 2.65 16.08 -7.23
N GLY A 298 3.90 16.16 -6.80
CA GLY A 298 4.55 15.17 -5.95
C GLY A 298 5.43 15.85 -4.91
N ILE A 299 6.47 15.16 -4.42
CA ILE A 299 7.50 15.75 -3.57
C ILE A 299 8.89 15.56 -4.18
N ASP A 300 9.80 16.48 -3.88
CA ASP A 300 11.22 16.27 -4.16
C ASP A 300 11.93 15.49 -3.03
N GLN A 301 13.24 15.25 -3.18
CA GLN A 301 14.02 14.52 -2.17
C GLN A 301 14.15 15.29 -0.83
N SER A 302 13.92 16.61 -0.83
CA SER A 302 13.88 17.44 0.38
C SER A 302 12.52 17.43 1.08
N GLY A 303 11.54 16.72 0.53
CA GLY A 303 10.17 16.64 1.06
C GLY A 303 9.28 17.82 0.68
N GLN A 304 9.73 18.71 -0.21
CA GLN A 304 8.93 19.85 -0.66
C GLN A 304 7.97 19.44 -1.78
N VAL A 305 6.72 19.90 -1.67
CA VAL A 305 5.73 19.73 -2.74
C VAL A 305 6.27 20.36 -4.02
N SER A 306 6.29 19.58 -5.09
CA SER A 306 7.00 19.90 -6.33
C SER A 306 6.20 19.46 -7.55
N ILE A 307 6.44 20.13 -8.69
CA ILE A 307 5.96 19.67 -9.99
C ILE A 307 6.92 18.60 -10.51
N VAL A 308 6.45 17.37 -10.57
CA VAL A 308 7.19 16.25 -11.15
C VAL A 308 6.93 16.21 -12.65
N SER A 309 7.98 16.13 -13.47
CA SER A 309 7.87 15.98 -14.93
C SER A 309 8.48 14.64 -15.35
N THR A 310 7.70 13.79 -16.01
CA THR A 310 8.12 12.44 -16.37
C THR A 310 8.43 12.33 -17.87
N LYS A 311 9.12 11.25 -18.26
CA LYS A 311 9.48 10.97 -19.66
C LYS A 311 8.51 10.00 -20.35
N GLY A 312 7.57 9.43 -19.61
CA GLY A 312 6.87 8.21 -20.03
C GLY A 312 7.65 6.96 -19.63
N ASN A 313 6.92 5.88 -19.40
CA ASN A 313 7.45 4.56 -19.07
C ASN A 313 6.96 3.54 -20.11
N PRO A 314 7.83 3.11 -21.05
CA PRO A 314 7.45 2.18 -22.10
C PRO A 314 7.28 0.73 -21.61
N TYR A 315 7.70 0.42 -20.37
CA TYR A 315 7.71 -0.94 -19.81
C TYR A 315 6.48 -1.23 -18.96
N ALA A 316 5.34 -0.65 -19.34
CA ALA A 316 4.06 -0.95 -18.73
C ALA A 316 3.39 -2.16 -19.41
N HIS A 317 2.74 -3.04 -18.64
CA HIS A 317 2.03 -4.22 -19.16
C HIS A 317 0.79 -4.55 -18.32
N VAL A 318 -0.11 -5.38 -18.86
CA VAL A 318 -1.35 -5.75 -18.17
C VAL A 318 -1.14 -6.91 -17.21
N VAL A 319 -1.83 -6.87 -16.07
CA VAL A 319 -1.91 -7.97 -15.11
C VAL A 319 -3.36 -8.46 -15.06
N LEU A 320 -3.60 -9.69 -15.51
CA LEU A 320 -4.91 -10.36 -15.46
C LEU A 320 -5.08 -11.01 -14.08
N ARG A 321 -6.08 -10.57 -13.31
CA ARG A 321 -6.28 -10.94 -11.89
C ARG A 321 -7.70 -11.40 -11.55
N GLY A 322 -8.45 -11.80 -12.57
CA GLY A 322 -9.89 -12.04 -12.53
C GLY A 322 -10.68 -10.73 -12.38
N GLY A 323 -11.98 -10.84 -12.19
CA GLY A 323 -12.87 -9.71 -11.95
C GLY A 323 -14.33 -10.09 -12.06
N GLY A 324 -15.22 -9.31 -11.45
CA GLY A 324 -16.67 -9.60 -11.48
C GLY A 324 -17.04 -10.97 -10.89
N GLY A 325 -16.20 -11.50 -9.98
CA GLY A 325 -16.35 -12.82 -9.37
C GLY A 325 -15.94 -13.99 -10.28
N LYS A 326 -15.22 -13.74 -11.38
CA LYS A 326 -14.76 -14.78 -12.30
C LYS A 326 -13.24 -14.71 -12.55
N PRO A 327 -12.58 -15.86 -12.75
CA PRO A 327 -11.23 -15.90 -13.28
C PRO A 327 -11.14 -15.39 -14.72
N ASN A 328 -9.94 -14.95 -15.12
CA ASN A 328 -9.60 -14.54 -16.48
C ASN A 328 -8.19 -15.01 -16.90
N TYR A 329 -7.71 -16.13 -16.36
CA TYR A 329 -6.39 -16.69 -16.68
C TYR A 329 -6.41 -17.70 -17.83
N ASP A 330 -7.58 -18.22 -18.22
CA ASP A 330 -7.70 -19.22 -19.28
C ASP A 330 -7.38 -18.66 -20.68
N SER A 331 -7.18 -19.56 -21.64
CA SER A 331 -6.78 -19.20 -23.00
C SER A 331 -7.78 -18.31 -23.73
N VAL A 332 -9.08 -18.39 -23.42
CA VAL A 332 -10.10 -17.52 -24.03
C VAL A 332 -9.92 -16.10 -23.53
N ASN A 333 -9.76 -15.92 -22.21
CA ASN A 333 -9.54 -14.61 -21.63
C ASN A 333 -8.18 -14.00 -22.00
N VAL A 334 -7.13 -14.82 -22.10
CA VAL A 334 -5.82 -14.37 -22.61
C VAL A 334 -5.95 -13.90 -24.06
N LYS A 335 -6.69 -14.62 -24.91
CA LYS A 335 -6.93 -14.20 -26.30
C LYS A 335 -7.69 -12.87 -26.39
N ILE A 336 -8.72 -12.67 -25.55
CA ILE A 336 -9.44 -11.40 -25.45
C ILE A 336 -8.51 -10.26 -25.03
N ALA A 337 -7.58 -10.53 -24.10
CA ALA A 337 -6.58 -9.55 -23.69
C ALA A 337 -5.59 -9.21 -24.81
N GLU A 338 -5.13 -10.20 -25.58
CA GLU A 338 -4.30 -9.98 -26.77
C GLU A 338 -5.00 -9.06 -27.78
N GLU A 339 -6.26 -9.35 -28.11
CA GLU A 339 -7.05 -8.54 -29.05
C GLU A 339 -7.26 -7.11 -28.56
N ALA A 340 -7.48 -6.92 -27.25
CA ALA A 340 -7.64 -5.60 -26.65
C ALA A 340 -6.33 -4.78 -26.68
N LEU A 341 -5.18 -5.44 -26.48
CA LEU A 341 -3.86 -4.82 -26.58
C LEU A 341 -3.53 -4.47 -28.04
N GLU A 342 -3.76 -5.38 -28.97
CA GLU A 342 -3.55 -5.17 -30.41
C GLU A 342 -4.41 -4.01 -30.94
N LYS A 343 -5.71 -4.00 -30.64
CA LYS A 343 -6.62 -2.89 -30.98
C LYS A 343 -6.17 -1.55 -30.39
N SER A 344 -5.40 -1.60 -29.31
CA SER A 344 -4.86 -0.44 -28.62
C SER A 344 -3.47 -0.02 -29.10
N ASP A 345 -2.86 -0.72 -30.07
CA ASP A 345 -1.47 -0.52 -30.50
C ASP A 345 -0.47 -0.66 -29.34
N LEU A 346 -0.68 -1.69 -28.52
CA LEU A 346 0.16 -2.01 -27.35
C LEU A 346 0.79 -3.39 -27.53
N ALA A 347 2.00 -3.57 -26.99
CA ALA A 347 2.65 -4.88 -26.95
C ALA A 347 1.79 -5.89 -26.18
N ALA A 348 1.67 -7.12 -26.69
CA ALA A 348 0.93 -8.21 -26.09
C ALA A 348 1.69 -8.85 -24.91
N ASN A 349 2.11 -8.02 -23.94
CA ASN A 349 2.79 -8.45 -22.72
C ASN A 349 1.74 -8.62 -21.61
N ILE A 350 1.50 -9.87 -21.21
CA ILE A 350 0.47 -10.24 -20.24
C ILE A 350 1.13 -10.94 -19.04
N MET A 351 0.86 -10.44 -17.84
CA MET A 351 1.12 -11.14 -16.59
C MET A 351 -0.19 -11.77 -16.07
N ILE A 352 -0.11 -12.98 -15.54
CA ILE A 352 -1.24 -13.65 -14.88
C ILE A 352 -1.04 -13.65 -13.35
N ASP A 353 -1.95 -13.02 -12.61
CA ASP A 353 -2.04 -13.13 -11.15
C ASP A 353 -2.76 -14.43 -10.81
N CYS A 354 -2.05 -15.37 -10.21
CA CYS A 354 -2.56 -16.68 -9.84
C CYS A 354 -3.49 -16.63 -8.62
N SER A 355 -3.41 -15.58 -7.80
CA SER A 355 -4.17 -15.39 -6.56
C SER A 355 -5.51 -14.70 -6.84
N HIS A 356 -6.06 -14.00 -5.85
CA HIS A 356 -7.24 -13.13 -5.95
C HIS A 356 -8.43 -13.83 -6.65
N GLU A 357 -9.07 -13.14 -7.59
CA GLU A 357 -10.27 -13.62 -8.25
C GLU A 357 -9.96 -14.77 -9.23
N ASN A 358 -8.71 -14.91 -9.69
CA ASN A 358 -8.27 -16.07 -10.46
C ASN A 358 -8.21 -17.34 -9.61
N SER A 359 -7.84 -17.23 -8.33
CA SER A 359 -7.89 -18.33 -7.38
C SER A 359 -9.25 -18.52 -6.71
N ASN A 360 -10.28 -17.76 -7.09
CA ASN A 360 -11.53 -17.65 -6.32
C ASN A 360 -11.31 -17.35 -4.82
N LYS A 361 -10.23 -16.61 -4.49
CA LYS A 361 -9.77 -16.32 -3.12
C LYS A 361 -9.41 -17.56 -2.31
N ASN A 362 -9.09 -18.66 -2.97
CA ASN A 362 -8.62 -19.88 -2.34
C ASN A 362 -7.14 -20.13 -2.73
N PRO A 363 -6.18 -19.96 -1.80
CA PRO A 363 -4.76 -20.12 -2.13
C PRO A 363 -4.41 -21.48 -2.72
N ALA A 364 -5.09 -22.56 -2.31
CA ALA A 364 -4.85 -23.91 -2.83
C ALA A 364 -5.13 -24.06 -4.34
N LEU A 365 -5.83 -23.09 -4.96
CA LEU A 365 -6.08 -23.09 -6.40
C LEU A 365 -4.97 -22.40 -7.22
N GLN A 366 -4.04 -21.66 -6.59
CA GLN A 366 -2.96 -20.98 -7.31
C GLN A 366 -2.11 -21.94 -8.17
N PRO A 367 -1.70 -23.14 -7.68
CA PRO A 367 -0.95 -24.09 -8.51
C PRO A 367 -1.71 -24.56 -9.76
N LEU A 368 -3.05 -24.65 -9.70
CA LEU A 368 -3.87 -25.01 -10.86
C LEU A 368 -3.90 -23.89 -11.91
N VAL A 369 -3.88 -22.63 -11.46
CA VAL A 369 -3.73 -21.48 -12.36
C VAL A 369 -2.36 -21.53 -13.04
N MET A 370 -1.29 -21.81 -12.28
CA MET A 370 0.06 -21.96 -12.83
C MET A 370 0.15 -23.12 -13.84
N ASP A 371 -0.46 -24.27 -13.55
CA ASP A 371 -0.52 -25.41 -14.48
C ASP A 371 -1.25 -25.03 -15.78
N ASN A 372 -2.35 -24.28 -15.69
CA ASN A 372 -3.08 -23.81 -16.87
C ASN A 372 -2.22 -22.87 -17.73
N VAL A 373 -1.58 -21.88 -17.11
CA VAL A 373 -0.66 -20.96 -17.78
C VAL A 373 0.50 -21.71 -18.43
N THR A 374 1.07 -22.69 -17.73
CA THR A 374 2.13 -23.54 -18.25
C THR A 374 1.69 -24.27 -19.52
N ASN A 375 0.50 -24.87 -19.51
CA ASN A 375 -0.05 -25.57 -20.68
C ASN A 375 -0.28 -24.62 -21.86
N GLN A 376 -0.78 -23.40 -21.62
CA GLN A 376 -0.93 -22.40 -22.69
C GLN A 376 0.42 -22.07 -23.35
N ILE A 377 1.50 -21.93 -22.57
CA ILE A 377 2.84 -21.70 -23.11
C ILE A 377 3.34 -22.91 -23.90
N LEU A 378 3.10 -24.13 -23.40
CA LEU A 378 3.41 -25.38 -24.12
C LEU A 378 2.68 -25.47 -25.46
N GLU A 379 1.43 -24.98 -25.51
CA GLU A 379 0.59 -24.93 -26.71
C GLU A 379 0.92 -23.75 -27.64
N GLY A 380 1.95 -22.95 -27.31
CA GLY A 380 2.50 -21.92 -28.20
C GLY A 380 2.09 -20.49 -27.87
N ASN A 381 1.48 -20.22 -26.71
CA ASN A 381 1.24 -18.85 -26.27
C ASN A 381 2.56 -18.05 -26.14
N LYS A 382 2.61 -16.87 -26.76
CA LYS A 382 3.79 -15.97 -26.78
C LYS A 382 3.60 -14.70 -25.94
N SER A 383 2.38 -14.41 -25.52
CA SER A 383 1.98 -13.16 -24.85
C SER A 383 2.14 -13.20 -23.34
N ILE A 384 2.08 -14.39 -22.73
CA ILE A 384 2.31 -14.55 -21.30
C ILE A 384 3.81 -14.39 -20.99
N VAL A 385 4.14 -13.29 -20.33
CA VAL A 385 5.53 -12.91 -19.97
C VAL A 385 5.82 -13.08 -18.48
N GLY A 386 4.79 -13.20 -17.65
CA GLY A 386 5.02 -13.42 -16.23
C GLY A 386 3.80 -13.85 -15.43
N LEU A 387 4.08 -14.15 -14.16
CA LEU A 387 3.09 -14.59 -13.18
C LEU A 387 3.20 -13.75 -11.90
N MET A 388 2.11 -13.68 -11.13
CA MET A 388 2.11 -13.20 -9.76
C MET A 388 1.52 -14.26 -8.84
N ILE A 389 2.24 -14.60 -7.77
CA ILE A 389 1.91 -15.69 -6.85
C ILE A 389 1.97 -15.14 -5.42
N GLU A 390 0.94 -15.39 -4.63
CA GLU A 390 0.93 -15.07 -3.20
C GLU A 390 1.31 -16.32 -2.39
N SER A 391 2.51 -16.31 -1.84
CA SER A 391 3.15 -17.43 -1.15
C SER A 391 3.81 -16.95 0.14
N ASN A 392 3.84 -17.80 1.16
CA ASN A 392 4.50 -17.50 2.43
C ASN A 392 5.16 -18.77 2.97
N ILE A 393 5.80 -18.70 4.13
CA ILE A 393 6.40 -19.87 4.77
C ILE A 393 5.30 -20.91 5.05
N LYS A 394 4.17 -20.48 5.62
CA LYS A 394 3.00 -21.31 5.91
C LYS A 394 1.82 -21.03 4.97
N HIS A 395 1.05 -22.08 4.69
CA HIS A 395 -0.18 -22.00 3.91
C HIS A 395 -1.32 -21.30 4.67
N GLY A 396 -2.10 -20.50 3.95
CA GLY A 396 -3.34 -19.90 4.42
C GLY A 396 -3.15 -18.48 4.93
N ARG A 397 -4.02 -18.10 5.87
CA ARG A 397 -4.01 -16.81 6.56
C ARG A 397 -4.55 -16.92 7.97
N GLN A 398 -4.19 -15.98 8.82
CA GLN A 398 -4.72 -15.77 10.15
C GLN A 398 -5.41 -14.40 10.27
N ASN A 399 -6.23 -14.21 11.31
CA ASN A 399 -6.62 -12.86 11.74
C ASN A 399 -5.53 -12.31 12.65
N ILE A 400 -5.44 -11.00 12.78
CA ILE A 400 -4.61 -10.38 13.82
C ILE A 400 -5.31 -10.62 15.18
N PRO A 401 -4.68 -11.35 16.13
CA PRO A 401 -5.23 -11.59 17.46
C PRO A 401 -5.16 -10.34 18.34
N ALA A 402 -5.84 -10.36 19.49
CA ALA A 402 -5.73 -9.28 20.47
C ALA A 402 -4.35 -9.21 21.14
N ASN A 403 -3.70 -10.37 21.31
CA ASN A 403 -2.32 -10.49 21.77
C ASN A 403 -1.43 -10.85 20.58
N LEU A 404 -0.57 -9.93 20.15
CA LEU A 404 0.28 -10.12 18.95
C LEU A 404 1.28 -11.28 19.10
N ASP A 405 1.65 -11.66 20.33
CA ASP A 405 2.52 -12.82 20.58
C ASP A 405 1.87 -14.16 20.15
N ASP A 406 0.55 -14.17 19.95
CA ASP A 406 -0.19 -15.35 19.47
C ASP A 406 -0.15 -15.47 17.93
N LEU A 407 0.48 -14.52 17.22
CA LEU A 407 0.63 -14.60 15.77
C LEU A 407 1.48 -15.81 15.39
N GLU A 408 0.94 -16.61 14.47
CA GLU A 408 1.71 -17.70 13.90
C GLU A 408 2.80 -17.17 12.96
N TYR A 409 4.05 -17.50 13.28
CA TYR A 409 5.19 -17.18 12.44
C TYR A 409 5.02 -17.67 11.00
N GLY A 410 5.32 -16.80 10.03
CA GLY A 410 5.32 -17.14 8.60
C GLY A 410 3.93 -17.34 7.97
N LEU A 411 2.84 -16.96 8.64
CA LEU A 411 1.46 -17.07 8.14
C LEU A 411 0.86 -15.67 7.89
N SER A 412 0.28 -15.46 6.70
CA SER A 412 -0.25 -14.15 6.29
C SER A 412 -1.35 -13.61 7.22
N VAL A 413 -1.33 -12.32 7.54
CA VAL A 413 -2.42 -11.60 8.24
C VAL A 413 -3.41 -10.93 7.28
N THR A 414 -3.23 -11.11 5.96
CA THR A 414 -4.06 -10.50 4.92
C THR A 414 -4.73 -11.57 4.05
N ASP A 415 -4.44 -11.65 2.75
CA ASP A 415 -4.99 -12.72 1.91
C ASP A 415 -4.23 -14.03 2.15
N GLY A 416 -4.91 -15.15 1.93
CA GLY A 416 -4.32 -16.48 2.09
C GLY A 416 -3.22 -16.72 1.06
N CYS A 417 -2.12 -17.31 1.49
CA CYS A 417 -0.98 -17.65 0.64
C CYS A 417 -0.84 -19.18 0.49
N ILE A 418 -0.19 -19.66 -0.56
CA ILE A 418 0.34 -21.04 -0.56
C ILE A 418 1.56 -21.13 0.36
N GLY A 419 1.83 -22.31 0.93
CA GLY A 419 3.01 -22.55 1.77
C GLY A 419 4.30 -22.70 0.95
N TRP A 420 5.43 -22.79 1.64
CA TRP A 420 6.73 -22.89 0.99
C TRP A 420 6.86 -24.13 0.10
N GLU A 421 6.45 -25.30 0.60
CA GLU A 421 6.57 -26.57 -0.12
C GLU A 421 5.74 -26.58 -1.41
N GLU A 422 4.53 -26.00 -1.36
CA GLU A 422 3.68 -25.83 -2.55
C GLU A 422 4.27 -24.83 -3.54
N THR A 423 4.90 -23.77 -3.04
CA THR A 423 5.57 -22.75 -3.87
C THR A 423 6.72 -23.36 -4.64
N GLU A 424 7.57 -24.12 -3.95
CA GLU A 424 8.73 -24.79 -4.52
C GLU A 424 8.31 -25.84 -5.55
N ASP A 425 7.35 -26.71 -5.22
CA ASP A 425 6.82 -27.72 -6.14
C ASP A 425 6.23 -27.10 -7.41
N ALA A 426 5.38 -26.07 -7.27
CA ALA A 426 4.73 -25.42 -8.40
C ALA A 426 5.73 -24.73 -9.34
N ILE A 427 6.74 -24.04 -8.79
CA ILE A 427 7.79 -23.38 -9.57
C ILE A 427 8.69 -24.40 -10.26
N ARG A 428 9.16 -25.43 -9.55
CA ARG A 428 10.00 -26.51 -10.13
C ARG A 428 9.27 -27.24 -11.25
N LYS A 429 7.99 -27.58 -11.05
CA LYS A 429 7.14 -28.23 -12.06
C LYS A 429 6.98 -27.37 -13.32
N MET A 430 6.78 -26.05 -13.16
CA MET A 430 6.70 -25.13 -14.28
C MET A 430 8.06 -25.02 -15.00
N HIS A 431 9.15 -24.88 -14.26
CA HIS A 431 10.51 -24.86 -14.80
C HIS A 431 10.80 -26.11 -15.64
N GLU A 432 10.58 -27.30 -15.10
CA GLU A 432 10.84 -28.58 -15.78
C GLU A 432 10.09 -28.72 -17.10
N LYS A 433 8.82 -28.28 -17.14
CA LYS A 433 8.00 -28.30 -18.36
C LYS A 433 8.46 -27.28 -19.40
N LEU A 434 8.95 -26.11 -18.97
CA LEU A 434 9.21 -24.97 -19.85
C LEU A 434 10.66 -24.79 -20.27
N LYS A 435 11.63 -25.41 -19.59
CA LYS A 435 13.08 -25.22 -19.83
C LYS A 435 13.51 -25.44 -21.29
N SER A 436 12.93 -26.43 -21.96
CA SER A 436 13.22 -26.71 -23.38
C SER A 436 12.34 -25.93 -24.36
N VAL A 437 11.22 -25.37 -23.89
CA VAL A 437 10.20 -24.74 -24.74
C VAL A 437 10.47 -23.24 -24.88
N LEU A 438 10.69 -22.53 -23.78
CA LEU A 438 10.91 -21.08 -23.79
C LEU A 438 12.03 -20.61 -24.74
N PRO A 439 13.21 -21.26 -24.81
CA PRO A 439 14.27 -20.86 -25.75
C PRO A 439 13.87 -20.90 -27.24
N THR A 440 12.83 -21.65 -27.58
CA THR A 440 12.32 -21.78 -28.96
C THR A 440 11.04 -20.97 -29.22
N ARG A 441 10.41 -20.42 -28.17
CA ARG A 441 9.09 -19.78 -28.21
C ARG A 441 9.01 -18.57 -29.14
N ARG A 442 10.10 -17.81 -29.25
CA ARG A 442 10.15 -16.51 -29.96
C ARG A 442 11.05 -16.52 -31.21
N LYS A 443 11.43 -17.69 -31.71
CA LYS A 443 12.04 -17.82 -33.05
C LYS A 443 11.02 -17.67 -34.16
#